data_AF-A0A924T2L6-F1
#
_entry.id   AF-A0A924T2L6-F1
#
_cell.length_a   1.000
_cell.length_b   1.000
_cell.length_c   1.000
_cell.angle_alpha   90.00
_cell.angle_beta   90.00
_cell.angle_gamma   90.00
#
_symmetry.space_group_name_H-M   'P 1'
#
loop_
_entity.id
_entity.type
_entity.pdbx_description
1 polymer ?
#
loop_
_entity_poly.entity_id
_entity_poly.type
_entity_poly.pdbx_seq_one_letter_code
_entity_poly.pdbx_strand_id
1 'polypeptide(L)'
;MQIIQTVNELRNALKNHASIAFVPTMGNLHAGHIHLVDIAKQHAACVVVSIFVNPLQFGANEDLASYPRTLEADCEKLSTAGAS
;
A
#
# COMPACT_ATOMS: atom_id res chain seq x y z
N MET A 1 -8.49 6.67 6.09
CA MET A 1 -7.14 6.51 5.53
C MET A 1 -6.13 7.22 6.40
N GLN A 2 -5.23 6.46 7.04
CA GLN A 2 -4.06 6.99 7.75
C GLN A 2 -2.80 6.74 6.91
N ILE A 3 -1.95 7.76 6.73
CA ILE A 3 -0.62 7.60 6.11
C ILE A 3 0.39 7.36 7.22
N ILE A 4 1.14 6.25 7.12
CA ILE A 4 2.14 5.84 8.12
C ILE A 4 3.48 5.68 7.41
N GLN A 5 4.54 6.30 7.94
CA GLN A 5 5.85 6.33 7.29
C GLN A 5 6.93 5.53 8.03
N THR A 6 6.67 5.16 9.30
CA THR A 6 7.62 4.37 10.08
C THR A 6 7.06 3.02 10.50
N VAL A 7 7.94 2.03 10.62
CA VAL A 7 7.58 0.69 11.10
C VAL A 7 7.03 0.74 12.54
N ASN A 8 7.55 1.65 13.37
CA ASN A 8 7.11 1.77 14.77
C ASN A 8 5.68 2.30 14.87
N GLU A 9 5.35 3.34 14.10
CA GLU A 9 3.98 3.85 14.00
C GLU A 9 3.02 2.79 13.47
N LEU A 10 3.43 2.01 12.46
CA LEU A 10 2.61 0.93 11.90
C LEU A 10 2.30 -0.13 12.96
N ARG A 11 3.32 -0.59 13.70
CA ARG A 11 3.14 -1.56 14.80
C ARG A 11 2.20 -1.03 15.88
N ASN A 12 2.31 0.25 16.23
CA ASN A 12 1.44 0.87 17.22
C ASN A 12 -0.01 0.98 16.73
N ALA A 13 -0.21 1.42 15.48
CA ALA A 13 -1.53 1.54 14.87
C ALA A 13 -2.24 0.19 14.78
N LEU A 14 -1.51 -0.88 14.42
CA LEU A 14 -2.07 -2.22 14.23
C LEU A 14 -2.22 -3.04 15.52
N LYS A 15 -1.68 -2.56 16.66
CA LYS A 15 -1.56 -3.33 17.91
C LYS A 15 -2.87 -3.99 18.39
N ASN A 16 -4.01 -3.33 18.17
CA ASN A 16 -5.32 -3.78 18.64
C ASN A 16 -6.22 -4.31 17.51
N HIS A 17 -5.72 -4.42 16.28
CA HIS A 17 -6.48 -4.95 15.15
C HIS A 17 -6.35 -6.46 15.10
N ALA A 18 -7.46 -7.18 15.28
CA ALA A 18 -7.51 -8.64 15.28
C ALA A 18 -7.68 -9.25 13.86
N SER A 19 -8.07 -8.44 12.88
CA SER A 19 -8.35 -8.88 11.50
C SER A 19 -7.80 -7.84 10.53
N ILE A 20 -6.73 -8.20 9.82
CA ILE A 20 -5.99 -7.32 8.93
C ILE A 20 -5.78 -8.05 7.59
N ALA A 21 -6.13 -7.39 6.49
CA ALA A 21 -5.75 -7.80 5.14
C ALA A 21 -4.68 -6.85 4.61
N PHE A 22 -3.68 -7.40 3.92
CA PHE A 22 -2.52 -6.65 3.48
C PHE A 22 -2.36 -6.73 1.96
N VAL A 23 -2.19 -5.58 1.33
CA VAL A 23 -1.94 -5.45 -0.12
C VAL A 23 -0.58 -4.78 -0.31
N PRO A 24 0.50 -5.56 -0.56
CA PRO A 24 1.81 -4.98 -0.83
C PRO A 24 1.90 -4.44 -2.27
N THR A 25 2.35 -3.21 -2.42
CA THR A 25 2.55 -2.56 -3.73
C THR A 25 3.87 -1.77 -3.78
N MET A 26 4.28 -1.40 -4.98
CA MET A 26 5.38 -0.45 -5.20
C MET A 26 4.88 0.97 -5.55
N GLY A 27 3.58 1.25 -5.43
CA GLY A 27 2.98 2.53 -5.83
C GLY A 27 2.59 2.58 -7.31
N ASN A 28 2.35 3.78 -7.83
CA ASN A 28 1.82 4.02 -9.19
C ASN A 28 0.57 3.18 -9.48
N LEU A 29 -0.41 3.33 -8.59
CA LEU A 29 -1.56 2.46 -8.50
C LEU A 29 -2.47 2.59 -9.72
N HIS A 30 -3.14 1.51 -10.07
CA HIS A 30 -4.07 1.41 -11.20
C HIS A 30 -5.23 0.48 -10.83
N ALA A 31 -6.20 0.30 -11.72
CA ALA A 31 -7.43 -0.45 -11.44
C ALA A 31 -7.18 -1.86 -10.85
N GLY A 32 -6.16 -2.59 -11.35
CA GLY A 32 -5.77 -3.87 -10.78
C GLY A 32 -5.39 -3.83 -9.29
N HIS A 33 -4.68 -2.79 -8.84
CA HIS A 33 -4.34 -2.60 -7.43
C HIS A 33 -5.59 -2.29 -6.59
N ILE A 34 -6.49 -1.45 -7.11
CA ILE A 34 -7.74 -1.11 -6.42
C ILE A 34 -8.65 -2.34 -6.28
N HIS A 35 -8.69 -3.19 -7.30
CA HIS A 35 -9.43 -4.45 -7.21
C HIS A 35 -8.92 -5.36 -6.08
N LEU A 36 -7.60 -5.40 -5.84
CA LEU A 36 -7.04 -6.14 -4.70
C LEU A 36 -7.43 -5.53 -3.36
N VAL A 37 -7.54 -4.20 -3.27
CA VAL A 37 -8.07 -3.51 -2.08
C VAL A 37 -9.54 -3.88 -1.86
N ASP A 38 -10.35 -3.93 -2.91
CA ASP A 38 -11.76 -4.33 -2.83
C ASP A 38 -11.93 -5.78 -2.36
N ILE A 39 -11.07 -6.69 -2.82
CA ILE A 39 -11.02 -8.07 -2.33
C ILE A 39 -10.59 -8.07 -0.85
N ALA A 40 -9.52 -7.35 -0.49
CA ALA A 40 -9.01 -7.30 0.89
C ALA A 40 -10.08 -6.87 1.90
N LYS A 41 -10.94 -5.91 1.54
CA LYS A 41 -12.08 -5.46 2.36
C LYS A 41 -13.11 -6.54 2.66
N GLN A 42 -13.20 -7.58 1.82
CA GLN A 42 -14.10 -8.72 2.04
C GLN A 42 -13.51 -9.74 3.05
N HIS A 43 -12.20 -9.70 3.28
CA HIS A 43 -11.49 -10.65 4.13
C HIS A 43 -11.11 -10.11 5.51
N ALA A 44 -11.10 -8.79 5.71
CA ALA A 44 -10.74 -8.19 6.99
C ALA A 44 -11.37 -6.83 7.25
N ALA A 45 -11.50 -6.48 8.53
CA ALA A 45 -12.01 -5.18 8.97
C ALA A 45 -10.98 -4.04 8.80
N CYS A 46 -9.68 -4.36 8.83
CA CYS A 46 -8.59 -3.43 8.59
C CYS A 46 -7.87 -3.81 7.30
N VAL A 47 -7.75 -2.87 6.36
CA VAL A 47 -6.97 -3.07 5.14
C VAL A 47 -5.74 -2.18 5.21
N VAL A 48 -4.57 -2.79 5.04
CA VAL A 48 -3.29 -2.09 4.99
C VAL A 48 -2.74 -2.21 3.57
N VAL A 49 -2.31 -1.09 3.00
CA VAL A 49 -1.63 -1.06 1.71
C VAL A 49 -0.24 -0.47 1.92
N SER A 50 0.81 -1.19 1.50
CA SER A 50 2.16 -0.62 1.49
C SER A 50 2.48 -0.06 0.12
N ILE A 51 3.14 1.09 0.08
CA ILE A 51 3.77 1.65 -1.11
C ILE A 51 5.27 1.71 -0.82
N PHE A 52 6.01 0.76 -1.37
CA PHE A 52 7.46 0.69 -1.19
C PHE A 52 8.13 0.14 -2.45
N VAL A 53 8.82 1.00 -3.18
CA VAL A 53 9.68 0.58 -4.31
C VAL A 53 10.92 -0.08 -3.71
N ASN A 54 10.94 -1.42 -3.70
CA ASN A 54 12.00 -2.20 -3.05
C ASN A 54 13.24 -2.30 -3.95
N PRO A 55 14.37 -1.64 -3.63
CA PRO A 55 15.57 -1.66 -4.48
C PRO A 55 16.13 -3.06 -4.73
N LEU A 56 15.92 -4.00 -3.80
CA LEU A 56 16.42 -5.38 -3.92
C LEU A 56 15.69 -6.19 -5.02
N GLN A 57 14.56 -5.70 -5.51
CA GLN A 57 13.80 -6.32 -6.60
C GLN A 57 14.25 -5.84 -7.99
N PHE A 58 15.19 -4.90 -8.06
CA PHE A 58 15.71 -4.37 -9.31
C PHE A 58 17.11 -4.94 -9.58
N GLY A 59 17.30 -5.51 -10.77
CA GLY A 59 18.60 -5.96 -11.26
C GLY A 59 19.52 -4.79 -11.62
N ALA A 60 20.80 -5.08 -11.87
CA ALA A 60 21.82 -4.07 -12.16
C ALA A 60 21.52 -3.20 -13.41
N ASN A 61 20.70 -3.70 -14.34
CA ASN A 61 20.30 -3.02 -15.57
C ASN A 61 18.85 -2.52 -15.53
N GLU A 62 18.14 -2.68 -14.41
CA GLU A 62 16.76 -2.22 -14.27
C GLU A 62 16.73 -0.84 -13.63
N ASP A 63 15.91 0.05 -14.19
CA ASP A 63 15.94 1.46 -13.84
C ASP A 63 15.03 1.77 -12.64
N LEU A 64 15.57 1.51 -11.45
CA LEU A 64 14.99 1.92 -10.16
C LEU A 64 14.77 3.44 -10.08
N ALA A 65 15.61 4.24 -10.75
CA ALA A 65 15.51 5.70 -10.70
C ALA A 65 14.26 6.19 -11.43
N SER A 66 13.99 5.62 -12.62
CA SER A 66 12.82 5.94 -13.44
C SER A 66 11.49 5.38 -12.92
N TYR A 67 11.52 4.45 -11.96
CA TYR A 67 10.30 3.84 -11.46
C TYR A 67 9.32 4.93 -10.96
N PRO A 68 8.08 4.96 -11.47
CA PRO A 68 7.13 6.04 -11.19
C PRO A 68 6.79 6.11 -9.70
N ARG A 69 6.89 7.30 -9.12
CA ARG A 69 6.56 7.58 -7.72
C ARG A 69 5.48 8.65 -7.68
N THR A 70 4.25 8.24 -7.45
CA THR A 70 3.05 9.09 -7.54
C THR A 70 2.25 9.05 -6.24
N LEU A 71 2.93 9.22 -5.11
CA LEU A 71 2.35 9.00 -3.77
C LEU A 71 1.04 9.74 -3.55
N GLU A 72 0.93 11.00 -3.98
CA GLU A 72 -0.29 11.79 -3.85
C GLU A 72 -1.47 11.16 -4.61
N ALA A 73 -1.29 10.87 -5.91
CA ALA A 73 -2.31 10.22 -6.72
C ALA A 73 -2.65 8.79 -6.23
N ASP A 74 -1.67 8.08 -5.65
CA ASP A 74 -1.89 6.77 -5.05
C ASP A 74 -2.77 6.89 -3.79
N CYS A 75 -2.48 7.86 -2.92
CA CYS A 75 -3.29 8.17 -1.75
C CYS A 75 -4.73 8.59 -2.12
N GLU A 76 -4.92 9.40 -3.15
CA GLU A 76 -6.25 9.79 -3.64
C GLU A 76 -7.08 8.57 -4.10
N LYS A 77 -6.46 7.65 -4.87
CA LYS A 77 -7.12 6.42 -5.32
C LYS A 77 -7.47 5.51 -4.14
N LEU A 78 -6.57 5.36 -3.16
CA LEU A 78 -6.80 4.55 -1.96
C LEU A 78 -7.89 5.15 -1.06
N SER A 79 -7.91 6.47 -0.91
CA SER A 79 -8.94 7.19 -0.18
C SER A 79 -10.31 6.97 -0.83
N THR A 80 -10.38 7.08 -2.16
CA THR A 80 -11.60 6.83 -2.94
C THR A 80 -12.08 5.38 -2.84
N ALA A 81 -11.16 4.42 -2.83
CA ALA A 81 -11.46 3.00 -2.64
C ALA A 81 -11.90 2.64 -1.20
N GLY A 82 -11.81 3.58 -0.26
CA GLY A 82 -12.16 3.38 1.14
C GLY A 82 -11.14 2.53 1.91
N ALA A 83 -9.85 2.66 1.59
CA ALA A 83 -8.78 2.11 2.43
C ALA A 83 -8.72 2.87 3.77
N SER A 84 -8.68 2.12 4.87
CA SER A 84 -8.83 2.61 6.25
C SER A 84 -7.61 3.36 6.76
#